data_AF-A0AA88WTY1-F1
#
_entry.id   AF-A0AA88WTY1-F1
#
_cell.length_a   1.000
_cell.length_b   1.000
_cell.length_c   1.000
_cell.angle_alpha   90.00
_cell.angle_beta   90.00
_cell.angle_gamma   90.00
#
_symmetry.space_group_name_H-M   'P 1'
#
loop_
_entity.id
_entity.type
_entity.pdbx_description
1 polymer ?
#
loop_
_entity_poly.entity_id
_entity_poly.type
_entity_poly.pdbx_seq_one_letter_code
_entity_poly.pdbx_strand_id
1 'polypeptide(L)'
;MIAGISAGNSYLADQLLTVTQSNADGMGNIRKQELLQASAVLKVPVDQVKILDHPDFQDGFVKVWNCNLLADFIEEEMQNHVVDLIITFDDYGVSGHCNHRNLNQGVR
;
A
#
# COMPACT_ATOMS: atom_id res chain seq x y z
N MET A 1 0.58 6.27 -0.59
CA MET A 1 -0.82 5.79 -0.61
C MET A 1 -0.87 4.36 -0.09
N ILE A 2 -1.64 4.10 0.98
CA ILE A 2 -1.52 2.93 1.86
C ILE A 2 -2.60 1.89 1.53
N ALA A 3 -2.22 0.63 1.36
CA ALA A 3 -3.07 -0.53 1.56
C ALA A 3 -2.75 -1.09 2.96
N GLY A 4 -3.74 -1.14 3.86
CA GLY A 4 -3.59 -1.80 5.14
C GLY A 4 -3.79 -3.30 4.95
N ILE A 5 -2.81 -4.12 5.31
CA ILE A 5 -2.92 -5.56 5.22
C ILE A 5 -2.96 -6.07 6.67
N SER A 6 -4.14 -6.39 7.18
CA SER A 6 -4.27 -6.83 8.58
C SER A 6 -4.42 -8.34 8.60
N ALA A 7 -3.61 -9.02 9.40
CA ALA A 7 -3.91 -10.40 9.71
C ALA A 7 -5.13 -10.40 10.65
N GLY A 8 -6.26 -10.97 10.22
CA GLY A 8 -7.57 -10.91 10.90
C GLY A 8 -7.64 -11.61 12.27
N ASN A 9 -6.51 -11.97 12.86
CA ASN A 9 -6.38 -12.65 14.13
C ASN A 9 -5.49 -11.83 15.09
N SER A 10 -5.96 -11.57 16.32
CA SER A 10 -5.29 -10.73 17.33
C SER A 10 -3.91 -11.24 17.80
N TYR A 11 -3.47 -12.39 17.29
CA TYR A 11 -2.15 -12.98 17.55
C TYR A 11 -1.17 -12.84 16.38
N LEU A 12 -1.67 -12.42 15.21
CA LEU A 12 -0.87 -12.20 14.02
C LEU A 12 -0.56 -10.71 13.89
N ALA A 13 0.55 -10.41 13.22
CA ALA A 13 1.08 -9.07 13.17
C ALA A 13 0.51 -8.29 11.97
N ASP A 14 0.16 -7.02 12.19
CA ASP A 14 -0.40 -6.15 11.15
C ASP A 14 0.68 -5.71 10.16
N GLN A 15 0.39 -5.82 8.86
CA GLN A 15 1.27 -5.42 7.78
C GLN A 15 0.79 -4.10 7.16
N LEU A 16 1.74 -3.25 6.77
CA LEU A 16 1.46 -2.00 6.08
C LEU A 16 2.15 -1.98 4.72
N LEU A 17 1.36 -2.06 3.65
CA LEU A 17 1.88 -1.95 2.29
C LEU A 17 1.56 -0.57 1.71
N THR A 18 2.57 0.11 1.19
CA THR A 18 2.39 1.34 0.41
C THR A 18 2.87 1.08 -1.00
N VAL A 19 2.00 1.22 -1.99
CA VAL A 19 2.29 0.87 -3.40
C VAL A 19 3.13 1.93 -4.12
N THR A 20 3.36 3.07 -3.47
CA THR A 20 4.11 4.22 -4.01
C THR A 20 5.04 4.80 -2.95
N GLN A 21 6.14 5.42 -3.34
CA GLN A 21 6.90 6.30 -2.43
C GLN A 21 6.23 7.65 -2.14
N SER A 22 5.07 7.94 -2.74
CA SER A 22 4.37 9.23 -2.62
C SER A 22 5.26 10.41 -3.03
N ASN A 23 6.06 10.23 -4.08
CA ASN A 23 7.13 11.15 -4.49
C ASN A 23 6.72 12.14 -5.61
N ALA A 24 5.43 12.34 -5.87
CA ALA A 24 4.97 13.24 -6.95
C ALA A 24 5.54 14.67 -6.83
N ASP A 25 5.76 15.13 -5.58
CA ASP A 25 6.29 16.46 -5.27
C ASP A 25 7.80 16.46 -4.94
N GLY A 26 8.51 15.34 -5.17
CA GLY A 26 9.93 15.18 -4.80
C GLY A 26 10.18 14.97 -3.29
N MET A 27 9.13 14.74 -2.49
CA MET A 27 9.20 14.60 -1.03
C MET A 27 9.14 13.15 -0.52
N GLY A 28 9.32 12.14 -1.39
CA GLY A 28 9.13 10.73 -1.05
C GLY A 28 10.01 10.26 0.11
N ASN A 29 11.25 10.75 0.21
CA ASN A 29 12.15 10.42 1.32
C ASN A 29 11.64 10.94 2.67
N ILE A 30 11.08 12.15 2.70
CA ILE A 30 10.50 12.74 3.92
C ILE A 30 9.24 11.94 4.30
N ARG A 31 8.33 11.74 3.34
CA ARG A 31 7.08 10.99 3.55
C ARG A 31 7.31 9.54 3.97
N LYS A 32 8.38 8.91 3.51
CA LYS A 32 8.81 7.59 4.00
C LYS A 32 9.13 7.62 5.49
N GLN A 33 9.88 8.61 5.97
CA GLN A 33 10.19 8.72 7.40
C GLN A 33 8.93 9.02 8.23
N GLU A 34 8.05 9.90 7.73
CA GLU A 34 6.76 10.19 8.35
C GLU A 34 5.90 8.92 8.47
N LEU A 35 5.85 8.09 7.43
CA LEU A 35 5.12 6.83 7.42
C LEU A 35 5.66 5.85 8.47
N LEU A 36 6.98 5.69 8.56
CA LEU A 36 7.60 4.79 9.54
C LEU A 36 7.36 5.27 10.98
N GLN A 37 7.33 6.60 11.20
CA GLN A 37 6.98 7.16 12.50
C GLN A 37 5.49 6.93 12.82
N ALA A 38 4.60 7.12 11.85
CA ALA A 38 3.18 6.86 12.00
C ALA A 38 2.89 5.37 12.26
N SER A 39 3.59 4.45 11.59
CA SER A 39 3.44 3.01 11.81
C SER A 39 3.79 2.61 13.24
N ALA A 40 4.85 3.21 13.81
CA ALA A 40 5.23 2.98 15.20
C ALA A 40 4.14 3.43 16.19
N VAL A 41 3.43 4.54 15.91
CA VAL A 41 2.28 4.98 16.71
C VAL A 41 1.13 3.98 16.62
N LEU A 42 0.91 3.40 15.44
CA LEU A 42 -0.07 2.34 15.19
C LEU A 42 0.37 0.97 15.70
N LYS A 43 1.56 0.86 16.31
CA LYS A 43 2.18 -0.39 16.78
C LYS A 43 2.43 -1.41 15.66
N VAL A 44 2.60 -0.93 14.44
CA VAL A 44 3.08 -1.74 13.31
C VAL A 44 4.62 -1.66 13.28
N PRO A 45 5.31 -2.79 13.53
CA PRO A 45 6.77 -2.87 13.44
C PRO A 45 7.30 -2.40 12.08
N VAL A 46 8.46 -1.77 12.06
CA VAL A 46 9.04 -1.19 10.83
C VAL A 46 9.35 -2.27 9.78
N ASP A 47 9.71 -3.49 10.21
CA ASP A 47 9.91 -4.66 9.35
C ASP A 47 8.62 -5.18 8.72
N GLN A 48 7.46 -4.73 9.21
CA GLN A 48 6.14 -5.01 8.65
C GLN A 48 5.59 -3.83 7.81
N VAL A 49 6.43 -2.82 7.55
CA VAL A 49 6.10 -1.74 6.63
C VAL A 49 6.85 -1.93 5.32
N LYS A 50 6.12 -2.27 4.26
CA LYS A 50 6.65 -2.34 2.91
C LYS A 50 6.25 -1.11 2.10
N ILE A 51 7.24 -0.49 1.46
CA ILE A 51 7.03 0.64 0.55
C ILE A 51 7.58 0.24 -0.82
N LEU A 52 6.68 0.08 -1.79
CA LEU A 52 7.07 -0.23 -3.16
C LEU A 52 7.61 1.01 -3.86
N ASP A 53 8.61 0.75 -4.69
CA ASP A 53 9.18 1.70 -5.63
C ASP A 53 9.32 1.02 -6.99
N HIS A 54 8.22 1.04 -7.74
CA HIS A 54 8.14 0.42 -9.05
C HIS A 54 7.75 1.46 -10.10
N PRO A 55 8.38 1.50 -11.29
CA PRO A 55 8.10 2.50 -12.32
C PRO A 55 6.65 2.48 -12.83
N ASP A 56 5.93 1.36 -12.67
CA ASP A 56 4.52 1.27 -13.05
C ASP A 56 3.53 1.78 -11.99
N PHE A 57 4.00 2.03 -10.76
CA PHE A 57 3.18 2.45 -9.62
C PHE A 57 3.59 3.81 -9.07
N GLN A 58 3.97 4.73 -9.96
CA GLN A 58 4.36 6.07 -9.56
C GLN A 58 3.15 6.90 -9.13
N ASP A 59 3.37 7.76 -8.14
CA ASP A 59 2.35 8.64 -7.57
C ASP A 59 2.01 9.81 -8.53
N GLY A 60 0.85 10.42 -8.35
CA GLY A 60 0.34 11.50 -9.19
C GLY A 60 -0.83 11.10 -10.09
N PHE A 61 -1.21 11.99 -11.03
CA PHE A 61 -2.44 11.88 -11.83
C PHE A 61 -2.24 11.33 -13.25
N VAL A 62 -0.99 11.15 -13.68
CA VAL A 62 -0.65 10.92 -15.09
C VAL A 62 -0.57 9.42 -15.42
N LYS A 63 -0.02 8.62 -14.51
CA LYS A 63 0.26 7.21 -14.76
C LYS A 63 -0.96 6.36 -14.43
N VAL A 64 -1.41 5.56 -15.40
CA VAL A 64 -2.33 4.46 -15.16
C VAL A 64 -1.51 3.24 -14.74
N TRP A 65 -1.85 2.63 -13.61
CA TRP A 65 -1.13 1.47 -13.10
C TRP A 65 -1.57 0.19 -13.83
N ASN A 66 -0.62 -0.71 -14.05
CA ASN A 66 -0.93 -2.05 -14.54
C ASN A 66 -1.55 -2.86 -13.40
N CYS A 67 -2.87 -3.05 -13.44
CA CYS A 67 -3.61 -3.72 -12.37
C CYS A 67 -3.24 -5.20 -12.24
N ASN A 68 -2.90 -5.88 -13.34
CA ASN A 68 -2.47 -7.28 -13.29
C ASN A 68 -1.13 -7.39 -12.56
N LEU A 69 -0.17 -6.52 -12.90
CA LEU A 69 1.12 -6.49 -12.20
C LEU A 69 0.94 -6.15 -10.71
N LEU A 70 0.03 -5.24 -10.39
CA LEU A 70 -0.27 -4.91 -9.00
C LEU A 70 -0.88 -6.10 -8.25
N ALA A 71 -1.79 -6.83 -8.88
CA ALA A 71 -2.39 -8.04 -8.33
C ALA A 71 -1.31 -9.10 -8.04
N ASP A 72 -0.40 -9.34 -8.99
CA ASP A 72 0.73 -10.27 -8.81
C ASP A 72 1.58 -9.89 -7.59
N PHE A 73 1.90 -8.60 -7.41
CA PHE A 73 2.63 -8.11 -6.23
C PHE A 73 1.87 -8.32 -4.93
N ILE A 74 0.56 -8.05 -4.91
CA ILE A 74 -0.26 -8.23 -3.71
C ILE A 74 -0.37 -9.72 -3.37
N GLU A 75 -0.54 -10.58 -4.36
CA GLU A 75 -0.59 -12.03 -4.16
C GLU A 75 0.73 -12.55 -3.57
N GLU A 76 1.88 -12.07 -4.06
CA GLU A 76 3.19 -12.37 -3.48
C GLU A 76 3.27 -11.93 -2.00
N GLU A 77 2.80 -10.73 -1.65
CA GLU A 77 2.76 -10.28 -0.25
C GLU A 77 1.86 -11.16 0.62
N MET A 78 0.69 -11.55 0.12
CA MET A 78 -0.24 -12.42 0.84
C MET A 78 0.39 -13.79 1.14
N GLN A 79 1.10 -14.36 0.18
CA GLN A 79 1.78 -15.64 0.31
C GLN A 79 2.96 -15.57 1.31
N ASN A 80 3.70 -14.47 1.32
CA ASN A 80 4.86 -14.28 2.19
C ASN A 80 4.49 -14.01 3.67
N HIS A 81 3.28 -13.50 3.93
CA HIS A 81 2.93 -12.94 5.23
C HIS A 81 1.69 -13.54 5.91
N VAL A 82 1.07 -14.59 5.34
CA VAL A 82 -0.14 -15.25 5.88
C VAL A 82 -1.22 -14.21 6.19
N VAL A 83 -1.70 -13.57 5.13
CA VAL A 83 -2.68 -12.50 5.20
C VAL A 83 -4.09 -13.07 5.15
N ASP A 84 -4.88 -12.84 6.20
CA ASP A 84 -6.30 -13.26 6.25
C ASP A 84 -7.27 -12.14 5.83
N LEU A 85 -6.86 -10.87 5.91
CA LEU A 85 -7.73 -9.72 5.61
C LEU A 85 -6.95 -8.57 4.93
N ILE A 86 -7.50 -8.07 3.83
CA ILE A 86 -7.00 -6.84 3.18
C ILE A 86 -8.01 -5.72 3.42
N ILE A 87 -7.49 -4.57 3.86
CA ILE A 87 -8.25 -3.33 4.02
C ILE A 87 -7.68 -2.30 3.03
N THR A 88 -8.49 -1.92 2.05
CA THR A 88 -8.12 -0.97 1.01
C THR A 88 -9.25 0.02 0.75
N PHE A 89 -9.04 0.94 -0.19
CA PHE A 89 -10.03 1.93 -0.60
C PHE A 89 -11.25 1.27 -1.27
N ASP A 90 -12.38 1.97 -1.26
CA ASP A 90 -13.53 1.60 -2.10
C ASP A 90 -13.22 1.79 -3.60
N ASP A 91 -14.18 1.39 -4.44
CA ASP A 91 -14.07 1.49 -5.90
C ASP A 91 -14.06 2.93 -6.43
N TYR A 92 -14.60 3.88 -5.67
CA TYR A 92 -14.49 5.30 -5.96
C TYR A 92 -13.14 5.90 -5.54
N GLY A 93 -12.35 5.19 -4.74
CA GLY A 93 -11.07 5.67 -4.23
C GLY A 93 -11.23 6.79 -3.19
N VAL A 94 -12.32 6.76 -2.42
CA VAL A 94 -12.75 7.73 -1.38
C VAL A 94 -13.00 9.14 -1.93
N SER A 95 -11.98 9.80 -2.47
CA SER A 95 -12.04 11.15 -3.03
C SER A 95 -12.03 11.18 -4.57
N GLY A 96 -12.01 10.02 -5.24
CA GLY A 96 -11.88 9.95 -6.70
C GLY A 96 -10.42 9.92 -7.20
N HIS A 97 -9.43 9.92 -6.30
CA HIS A 97 -8.02 9.93 -6.70
C HIS A 97 -7.68 8.67 -7.51
N CYS A 98 -7.03 8.84 -8.66
CA CYS A 98 -6.75 7.74 -9.60
C CYS A 98 -5.94 6.61 -8.97
N ASN A 99 -4.89 6.91 -8.22
CA ASN A 99 -4.09 5.90 -7.53
C ASN A 99 -4.90 5.07 -6.51
N HIS A 100 -5.90 5.67 -5.81
CA HIS A 100 -6.76 4.91 -4.89
C HIS A 100 -7.63 3.92 -5.66
N ARG A 101 -8.17 4.35 -6.81
CA ARG A 101 -8.99 3.50 -7.69
C ARG A 101 -8.18 2.38 -8.32
N ASN A 102 -6.98 2.68 -8.81
CA ASN A 102 -6.05 1.68 -9.34
C ASN A 102 -5.70 0.63 -8.27
N LEU A 103 -5.48 1.06 -7.02
CA LEU A 103 -5.22 0.16 -5.91
C LEU A 103 -6.42 -0.75 -5.60
N ASN A 104 -7.64 -0.19 -5.56
CA ASN A 104 -8.85 -1.01 -5.41
C ASN A 104 -8.98 -2.05 -6.54
N GLN A 105 -8.68 -1.65 -7.78
CA GLN A 105 -8.74 -2.53 -8.94
C GLN A 105 -7.69 -3.64 -8.91
N GLY A 106 -6.47 -3.39 -8.42
CA GLY A 106 -5.45 -4.44 -8.30
C GLY A 106 -5.65 -5.41 -7.13
N VAL A 107 -6.50 -5.06 -6.15
CA VAL A 107 -6.83 -5.93 -5.00
C VAL A 107 -8.02 -6.85 -5.31
N ARG A 108 -8.91 -6.46 -6.24
CA ARG A 108 -10.14 -7.21 -6.58
C ARG A 108 -9.90 -8.25 -7.66
#